data_AF-A0A1G6YSL8-F1
#
_entry.id   AF-A0A1G6YSL8-F1
#
_cell.length_a   1.000
_cell.length_b   1.000
_cell.length_c   1.000
_cell.angle_alpha   90.00
_cell.angle_beta   90.00
_cell.angle_gamma   90.00
#
_symmetry.space_group_name_H-M   'P 1'
#
loop_
_entity.id
_entity.type
_entity.pdbx_description
1 polymer ?
#
loop_
_entity_poly.entity_id
_entity_poly.type
_entity_poly.pdbx_seq_one_letter_code
_entity_poly.pdbx_strand_id
1 'polypeptide(L)'
;MNGREQSPEGSTSKTAIWESWLEDTLLPDLRSDETPDPVPFFESTDNGLETSDALGSYKWGMNDGDYLYLIYLLDGPVADAQSVIPVYVGESNDISSRIGQHSRKIRDSLPITEWEDDGEWGSFSKYDQIAAVAERADSPLYVWIVDVGDLESGPYGFETYRQELEAKLVGLVHAQPEYEQIFANREFVPNRILHEIGKAGTEWVADEITAQDRQWPSSGENTSAIPMTKAECWEAWAEEYILADIQSGGQSDPIPLFDVTDDLQVRTRDDGTLERSAEIDSRIRREGRRCVDSDGICADGDDGLLYIMYQLDEPAETATSADIVPRYIGKAEAYGKKRELSANFTEIAYERDGTRSFARWGDGNYWHIGELSQALTGDDERKQHWVEALFEPDSRTLSQQTYLWVHAWNRTADSSPYGTPATLAEVEPLLIGTAYDAYPASLLNKSGTPDDAPTKMETPASAD
;
A
#
# COMPACT_ATOMS: atom_id res chain seq x y z
N MET A 1 21.13 8.75 33.70
CA MET A 1 21.83 7.96 32.66
C MET A 1 20.92 7.96 31.47
N ASN A 2 21.13 8.91 30.55
CA ASN A 2 20.33 9.04 29.34
C ASN A 2 20.98 8.14 28.28
N GLY A 3 20.33 7.02 27.98
CA GLY A 3 20.64 6.26 26.77
C GLY A 3 20.12 7.04 25.59
N ARG A 4 21.03 7.65 24.82
CA ARG A 4 20.74 8.02 23.44
C ARG A 4 20.65 6.70 22.68
N GLU A 5 19.47 6.40 22.15
CA GLU A 5 19.33 5.47 21.04
C GLU A 5 20.25 5.96 19.92
N GLN A 6 21.23 5.13 19.59
CA GLN A 6 22.00 5.30 18.37
C GLN A 6 21.10 4.78 17.25
N SER A 7 20.54 5.71 16.47
CA SER A 7 19.94 5.38 15.17
C SER A 7 21.00 4.66 14.31
N PRO A 8 20.62 3.67 13.49
CA PRO A 8 21.57 3.00 12.62
C PRO A 8 22.22 4.03 11.69
N GLU A 9 23.55 4.15 11.75
CA GLU A 9 24.32 4.95 10.80
C GLU A 9 24.14 4.35 9.40
N GLY A 10 23.38 5.02 8.51
CA GLY A 10 23.35 4.70 7.08
C GLY A 10 21.98 4.66 6.37
N SER A 11 20.84 4.79 7.05
CA SER A 11 19.54 4.76 6.36
C SER A 11 19.18 6.12 5.74
N THR A 12 19.00 6.19 4.42
CA THR A 12 18.44 7.37 3.75
C THR A 12 17.02 7.64 4.27
N SER A 13 16.77 8.87 4.73
CA SER A 13 15.44 9.26 5.22
C SER A 13 14.43 9.31 4.07
N LYS A 14 13.16 8.96 4.32
CA LYS A 14 12.09 9.05 3.31
C LYS A 14 11.90 10.46 2.73
N THR A 15 12.13 11.51 3.52
CA THR A 15 12.14 12.89 3.03
C THR A 15 13.18 13.08 1.93
N ALA A 16 14.41 12.63 2.14
CA ALA A 16 15.47 12.72 1.12
C ALA A 16 15.15 11.89 -0.14
N ILE A 17 14.49 10.73 0.01
CA ILE A 17 14.04 9.92 -1.12
C ILE A 17 12.96 10.66 -1.94
N TRP A 18 11.99 11.28 -1.26
CA TRP A 18 10.95 12.10 -1.88
C TRP A 18 11.54 13.32 -2.61
N GLU A 19 12.44 14.06 -1.97
CA GLU A 19 13.10 15.22 -2.57
C GLU A 19 13.91 14.85 -3.81
N SER A 20 14.71 13.78 -3.72
CA SER A 20 15.48 13.28 -4.87
C SER A 20 14.55 12.91 -6.02
N TRP A 21 13.46 12.20 -5.74
CA TRP A 21 12.47 11.85 -6.75
C TRP A 21 11.92 13.09 -7.48
N LEU A 22 11.57 14.15 -6.74
CA LEU A 22 11.09 15.39 -7.34
C LEU A 22 12.17 16.11 -8.16
N GLU A 23 13.42 16.15 -7.69
CA GLU A 23 14.55 16.74 -8.43
C GLU A 23 14.88 15.98 -9.72
N ASP A 24 14.69 14.67 -9.74
CA ASP A 24 14.97 13.84 -10.89
C ASP A 24 13.80 13.76 -11.89
N THR A 25 12.57 14.12 -11.49
CA THR A 25 11.36 13.97 -12.31
C THR A 25 10.59 15.27 -12.55
N LEU A 26 9.84 15.76 -11.56
CA LEU A 26 8.94 16.91 -11.69
C LEU A 26 9.68 18.23 -11.92
N LEU A 27 10.76 18.49 -11.19
CA LEU A 27 11.44 19.80 -11.23
C LEU A 27 12.12 20.11 -12.57
N PRO A 28 12.73 19.13 -13.28
CA PRO A 28 13.16 19.31 -14.66
C PRO A 28 12.04 19.83 -15.56
N ASP A 29 10.83 19.26 -15.45
CA ASP A 29 9.67 19.71 -16.22
C ASP A 29 9.24 21.11 -15.80
N LEU A 30 9.18 21.42 -14.51
CA LEU A 30 8.81 22.77 -14.04
C LEU A 30 9.80 23.87 -14.43
N ARG A 31 11.06 23.52 -14.66
CA ARG A 31 12.13 24.45 -15.02
C ARG A 31 12.35 24.56 -16.54
N SER A 32 11.67 23.73 -17.32
CA SER A 32 11.84 23.66 -18.77
C SER A 32 10.91 24.63 -19.48
N ASP A 33 11.44 25.37 -20.45
CA ASP A 33 10.62 26.18 -21.37
C ASP A 33 9.93 25.30 -22.45
N GLU A 34 10.28 24.01 -22.51
CA GLU A 34 9.81 23.06 -23.54
C GLU A 34 8.61 22.22 -23.09
N THR A 35 8.30 22.21 -21.80
CA THR A 35 7.16 21.51 -21.20
C THR A 35 6.04 22.52 -20.88
N PRO A 36 4.77 22.07 -20.81
CA PRO A 36 3.65 22.97 -20.48
C PRO A 36 3.50 23.22 -18.97
N ASP A 37 4.40 22.69 -18.14
CA ASP A 37 4.32 22.72 -16.69
C ASP A 37 4.76 24.07 -16.10
N PRO A 38 4.16 24.51 -14.98
CA PRO A 38 3.07 23.85 -14.25
C PRO A 38 1.71 24.02 -14.94
N VAL A 39 0.91 22.95 -15.02
CA VAL A 39 -0.41 22.96 -15.68
C VAL A 39 -1.54 23.17 -14.66
N PRO A 40 -2.25 24.32 -14.66
CA PRO A 40 -3.30 24.60 -13.67
C PRO A 40 -4.57 23.79 -13.96
N PHE A 41 -5.28 23.32 -12.93
CA PHE A 41 -6.56 22.63 -13.09
C PHE A 41 -7.69 23.53 -13.60
N PHE A 42 -7.68 24.77 -13.13
CA PHE A 42 -8.80 25.69 -13.28
C PHE A 42 -8.37 27.06 -13.77
N GLU A 43 -9.30 27.75 -14.41
CA GLU A 43 -9.20 29.16 -14.76
C GLU A 43 -10.49 29.90 -14.38
N SER A 44 -10.36 31.18 -14.04
CA SER A 44 -11.52 32.03 -13.77
C SER A 44 -11.99 32.68 -15.07
N THR A 45 -13.23 32.40 -15.46
CA THR A 45 -13.90 32.99 -16.64
C THR A 45 -15.05 33.90 -16.22
N ASP A 46 -15.66 34.58 -17.19
CA ASP A 46 -16.89 35.37 -16.96
C ASP A 46 -18.07 34.51 -16.47
N ASN A 47 -18.03 33.18 -16.66
CA ASN A 47 -19.07 32.24 -16.22
C ASN A 47 -18.72 31.54 -14.89
N GLY A 48 -17.58 31.88 -14.27
CA GLY A 48 -17.11 31.28 -13.03
C GLY A 48 -15.84 30.44 -13.21
N LEU A 49 -15.63 29.50 -12.30
CA LEU A 49 -14.46 28.61 -12.33
C LEU A 49 -14.67 27.49 -13.36
N GLU A 50 -13.81 27.41 -14.37
CA GLU A 50 -13.86 26.38 -15.42
C GLU A 50 -12.59 25.52 -15.42
N THR A 51 -12.65 24.36 -16.08
CA THR A 51 -11.44 23.56 -16.37
C THR A 51 -10.54 24.38 -17.30
N SER A 52 -9.25 24.49 -16.99
CA SER A 52 -8.36 25.35 -17.78
C SER A 52 -8.13 24.82 -19.21
N ASP A 53 -7.94 25.73 -20.15
CA ASP A 53 -7.56 25.39 -21.53
C ASP A 53 -6.18 24.68 -21.57
N ALA A 54 -5.29 25.02 -20.64
CA ALA A 54 -3.98 24.39 -20.46
C ALA A 54 -4.14 22.91 -20.10
N LEU A 55 -5.00 22.59 -19.13
CA LEU A 55 -5.29 21.20 -18.73
C LEU A 55 -5.96 20.43 -19.87
N GLY A 56 -6.87 21.06 -20.59
CA GLY A 56 -7.44 20.51 -21.82
C GLY A 56 -6.33 20.09 -22.78
N SER A 57 -5.46 21.01 -23.16
CA SER A 57 -4.37 20.76 -24.10
C SER A 57 -3.38 19.69 -23.62
N TYR A 58 -3.02 19.72 -22.34
CA TYR A 58 -2.06 18.79 -21.74
C TYR A 58 -2.51 17.33 -21.85
N LYS A 59 -3.78 17.05 -21.52
CA LYS A 59 -4.31 15.68 -21.49
C LYS A 59 -4.80 15.16 -22.85
N TRP A 60 -5.15 16.04 -23.80
CA TRP A 60 -5.66 15.61 -25.12
C TRP A 60 -4.58 14.99 -26.01
N GLY A 61 -3.30 15.16 -25.69
CA GLY A 61 -2.18 14.49 -26.37
C GLY A 61 -1.84 13.10 -25.82
N MET A 62 -2.45 12.70 -24.69
CA MET A 62 -2.11 11.47 -23.97
C MET A 62 -3.21 10.41 -24.20
N ASN A 63 -2.86 9.34 -24.91
CA ASN A 63 -3.74 8.21 -25.23
C ASN A 63 -3.65 7.12 -24.15
N ASP A 64 -4.17 5.92 -24.41
CA ASP A 64 -3.95 4.73 -23.58
C ASP A 64 -2.44 4.50 -23.35
N GLY A 65 -2.03 4.35 -22.10
CA GLY A 65 -0.64 4.21 -21.67
C GLY A 65 -0.52 4.12 -20.15
N ASP A 66 0.66 3.87 -19.60
CA ASP A 66 0.82 3.72 -18.15
C ASP A 66 1.26 5.04 -17.52
N TYR A 67 0.32 5.79 -16.94
CA TYR A 67 0.63 7.12 -16.40
C TYR A 67 0.56 7.20 -14.89
N LEU A 68 1.51 7.93 -14.32
CA LEU A 68 1.44 8.48 -12.98
C LEU A 68 1.06 9.96 -13.08
N TYR A 69 0.29 10.47 -12.12
CA TYR A 69 0.06 11.91 -11.99
C TYR A 69 0.14 12.38 -10.54
N LEU A 70 0.61 13.62 -10.39
CA LEU A 70 0.65 14.34 -9.13
C LEU A 70 -0.24 15.59 -9.25
N ILE A 71 -1.15 15.75 -8.31
CA ILE A 71 -1.86 17.01 -8.05
C ILE A 71 -1.11 17.71 -6.92
N TYR A 72 -0.73 18.96 -7.11
CA TYR A 72 0.11 19.69 -6.17
C TYR A 72 -0.19 21.20 -6.16
N LEU A 73 0.33 21.87 -5.13
CA LEU A 73 0.41 23.32 -5.03
C LEU A 73 1.88 23.76 -5.10
N LEU A 74 2.12 25.03 -5.41
CA LEU A 74 3.45 25.63 -5.38
C LEU A 74 3.52 26.70 -4.30
N ASP A 75 4.44 26.54 -3.36
CA ASP A 75 4.76 27.56 -2.37
C ASP A 75 5.77 28.56 -2.96
N GLY A 76 5.24 29.57 -3.66
CA GLY A 76 6.05 30.59 -4.30
C GLY A 76 6.75 30.13 -5.59
N PRO A 77 7.85 30.79 -6.00
CA PRO A 77 8.58 30.42 -7.21
C PRO A 77 9.26 29.05 -7.05
N VAL A 78 9.24 28.23 -8.10
CA VAL A 78 9.87 26.89 -8.12
C VAL A 78 11.38 27.01 -7.91
N ALA A 79 11.82 26.86 -6.66
CA ALA A 79 13.23 26.90 -6.30
C ALA A 79 13.79 25.48 -6.17
N ASP A 80 13.09 24.62 -5.44
CA ASP A 80 13.53 23.29 -5.01
C ASP A 80 12.32 22.36 -4.77
N ALA A 81 12.61 21.10 -4.42
CA ALA A 81 11.59 20.08 -4.12
C ALA A 81 10.61 20.50 -3.02
N GLN A 82 11.02 21.42 -2.16
CA GLN A 82 10.27 21.83 -0.98
C GLN A 82 9.27 22.94 -1.26
N SER A 83 9.40 23.55 -2.43
CA SER A 83 8.40 24.42 -3.04
C SER A 83 7.16 23.63 -3.51
N VAL A 84 7.24 22.30 -3.62
CA VAL A 84 6.14 21.44 -4.10
C VAL A 84 5.36 20.89 -2.91
N ILE A 85 4.06 21.22 -2.84
CA ILE A 85 3.16 20.69 -1.81
C ILE A 85 2.27 19.61 -2.45
N PRO A 86 2.50 18.31 -2.17
CA PRO A 86 1.71 17.23 -2.76
C PRO A 86 0.30 17.22 -2.17
N VAL A 87 -0.71 17.16 -3.05
CA VAL A 87 -2.13 17.10 -2.68
C VAL A 87 -2.72 15.73 -2.98
N TYR A 88 -2.37 15.12 -4.10
CA TYR A 88 -2.84 13.79 -4.46
C TYR A 88 -1.92 13.12 -5.46
N VAL A 89 -1.61 11.83 -5.25
CA VAL A 89 -0.93 10.98 -6.23
C VAL A 89 -1.92 9.97 -6.78
N GLY A 90 -1.86 9.68 -8.08
CA GLY A 90 -2.60 8.54 -8.60
C GLY A 90 -2.08 8.01 -9.91
N GLU A 91 -2.73 6.95 -10.37
CA GLU A 91 -2.42 6.27 -11.61
C GLU A 91 -3.62 6.14 -12.56
N SER A 92 -3.32 5.93 -13.85
CA SER A 92 -4.34 5.54 -14.82
C SER A 92 -3.76 4.92 -16.10
N ASN A 93 -4.54 4.06 -16.75
CA ASN A 93 -4.36 3.67 -18.15
C ASN A 93 -5.08 4.60 -19.13
N ASP A 94 -6.02 5.41 -18.64
CA ASP A 94 -6.83 6.37 -19.39
C ASP A 94 -6.73 7.74 -18.69
N ILE A 95 -5.56 8.35 -18.81
CA ILE A 95 -5.23 9.56 -18.07
C ILE A 95 -6.13 10.74 -18.45
N SER A 96 -6.53 10.84 -19.73
CA SER A 96 -7.38 11.93 -20.21
C SER A 96 -8.77 11.89 -19.60
N SER A 97 -9.38 10.70 -19.49
CA SER A 97 -10.66 10.52 -18.82
C SER A 97 -10.52 10.71 -17.31
N ARG A 98 -9.48 10.12 -16.71
CA ARG A 98 -9.24 10.19 -15.25
C ARG A 98 -9.07 11.62 -14.77
N ILE A 99 -8.17 12.40 -15.37
CA ILE A 99 -7.92 13.79 -14.98
C ILE A 99 -9.13 14.68 -15.29
N GLY A 100 -9.83 14.42 -16.40
CA GLY A 100 -11.10 15.10 -16.70
C GLY A 100 -12.22 14.79 -15.71
N GLN A 101 -12.22 13.61 -15.09
CA GLN A 101 -13.13 13.26 -14.00
C GLN A 101 -12.73 13.98 -12.70
N HIS A 102 -11.44 14.00 -12.36
CA HIS A 102 -10.94 14.72 -11.19
C HIS A 102 -11.28 16.20 -11.26
N SER A 103 -10.96 16.88 -12.36
CA SER A 103 -11.26 18.32 -12.55
C SER A 103 -12.75 18.62 -12.33
N ARG A 104 -13.65 17.83 -12.95
CA ARG A 104 -15.10 18.01 -12.76
C ARG A 104 -15.53 17.81 -11.31
N LYS A 105 -15.12 16.70 -10.68
CA LYS A 105 -15.56 16.39 -9.31
C LYS A 105 -15.01 17.36 -8.27
N ILE A 106 -13.77 17.81 -8.42
CA ILE A 106 -13.19 18.84 -7.54
C ILE A 106 -13.97 20.14 -7.69
N ARG A 107 -14.25 20.59 -8.93
CA ARG A 107 -15.05 21.79 -9.17
C ARG A 107 -16.47 21.67 -8.64
N ASP A 108 -17.11 20.53 -8.82
CA ASP A 108 -18.47 20.28 -8.32
C ASP A 108 -18.53 20.24 -6.78
N SER A 109 -17.37 20.16 -6.10
CA SER A 109 -17.24 20.25 -4.64
C SER A 109 -16.94 21.67 -4.14
N LEU A 110 -16.89 22.67 -5.04
CA LEU A 110 -16.67 24.08 -4.72
C LEU A 110 -17.96 24.90 -4.87
N PRO A 111 -18.19 25.93 -4.03
CA PRO A 111 -17.36 26.33 -2.88
C PRO A 111 -17.59 25.41 -1.67
N ILE A 112 -16.58 25.20 -0.82
CA ILE A 112 -16.73 24.28 0.32
C ILE A 112 -17.72 24.76 1.37
N THR A 113 -18.11 26.04 1.32
CA THR A 113 -19.17 26.59 2.19
C THR A 113 -20.56 26.02 1.90
N GLU A 114 -20.75 25.40 0.73
CA GLU A 114 -22.00 24.73 0.32
C GLU A 114 -21.98 23.22 0.61
N TRP A 115 -20.87 22.69 1.13
CA TRP A 115 -20.81 21.28 1.54
C TRP A 115 -21.73 21.04 2.75
N GLU A 116 -22.52 19.98 2.68
CA GLU A 116 -23.39 19.52 3.76
C GLU A 116 -22.96 18.12 4.18
N ASP A 117 -22.78 17.92 5.50
CA ASP A 117 -22.62 16.57 6.05
C ASP A 117 -23.96 15.83 5.95
N ASP A 118 -24.02 14.82 5.08
CA ASP A 118 -25.19 13.94 4.95
C ASP A 118 -25.29 12.92 6.09
N GLY A 119 -24.32 12.91 7.01
CA GLY A 119 -24.22 12.00 8.14
C GLY A 119 -23.77 10.59 7.75
N GLU A 120 -23.44 10.35 6.48
CA GLU A 120 -22.85 9.10 6.02
C GLU A 120 -21.33 9.13 6.20
N TRP A 121 -20.76 7.99 6.63
CA TRP A 121 -19.32 7.87 6.73
C TRP A 121 -18.69 7.98 5.33
N GLY A 122 -17.71 8.88 5.19
CA GLY A 122 -17.08 9.18 3.91
C GLY A 122 -17.82 10.25 3.09
N SER A 123 -18.78 10.95 3.70
CA SER A 123 -19.45 12.14 3.13
C SER A 123 -18.45 13.21 2.68
N PHE A 124 -17.37 13.37 3.45
CA PHE A 124 -16.21 14.15 3.05
C PHE A 124 -15.25 13.30 2.20
N SER A 125 -15.45 13.34 0.89
CA SER A 125 -14.70 12.56 -0.07
C SER A 125 -13.30 13.13 -0.31
N LYS A 126 -12.48 12.39 -1.08
CA LYS A 126 -11.18 12.93 -1.54
C LYS A 126 -11.33 14.18 -2.39
N TYR A 127 -12.44 14.35 -3.11
CA TYR A 127 -12.66 15.52 -3.95
C TYR A 127 -13.00 16.75 -3.11
N ASP A 128 -13.80 16.57 -2.06
CA ASP A 128 -14.09 17.63 -1.09
C ASP A 128 -12.82 18.09 -0.37
N GLN A 129 -11.93 17.16 -0.02
CA GLN A 129 -10.63 17.49 0.57
C GLN A 129 -9.72 18.26 -0.40
N ILE A 130 -9.59 17.80 -1.65
CA ILE A 130 -8.80 18.52 -2.67
C ILE A 130 -9.39 19.91 -2.93
N ALA A 131 -10.71 20.03 -2.99
CA ALA A 131 -11.41 21.31 -3.14
C ALA A 131 -11.15 22.25 -1.95
N ALA A 132 -11.23 21.75 -0.71
CA ALA A 132 -10.92 22.51 0.49
C ALA A 132 -9.47 22.99 0.51
N VAL A 133 -8.53 22.14 0.11
CA VAL A 133 -7.12 22.52 -0.07
C VAL A 133 -6.97 23.62 -1.13
N ALA A 134 -7.63 23.48 -2.28
CA ALA A 134 -7.55 24.44 -3.36
C ALA A 134 -8.18 25.81 -3.01
N GLU A 135 -9.28 25.84 -2.26
CA GLU A 135 -9.95 27.09 -1.87
C GLU A 135 -9.18 27.85 -0.77
N ARG A 136 -8.41 27.15 0.07
CA ARG A 136 -7.64 27.72 1.19
C ARG A 136 -6.18 28.00 0.86
N ALA A 137 -5.73 27.66 -0.35
CA ALA A 137 -4.38 27.93 -0.82
C ALA A 137 -4.32 29.26 -1.58
N ASP A 138 -3.20 29.97 -1.46
CA ASP A 138 -2.92 31.19 -2.24
C ASP A 138 -2.45 30.90 -3.68
N SER A 139 -2.08 29.65 -3.95
CA SER A 139 -1.60 29.19 -5.25
C SER A 139 -2.65 28.34 -5.99
N PRO A 140 -2.69 28.37 -7.33
CA PRO A 140 -3.53 27.45 -8.10
C PRO A 140 -3.21 25.97 -7.81
N LEU A 141 -4.22 25.11 -7.98
CA LEU A 141 -4.03 23.66 -8.02
C LEU A 141 -3.45 23.26 -9.37
N TYR A 142 -2.31 22.57 -9.37
CA TYR A 142 -1.62 22.11 -10.57
C TYR A 142 -1.70 20.58 -10.72
N VAL A 143 -1.49 20.11 -11.95
CA VAL A 143 -1.27 18.69 -12.25
C VAL A 143 0.04 18.52 -13.00
N TRP A 144 0.73 17.44 -12.70
CA TRP A 144 1.85 16.90 -13.47
C TRP A 144 1.52 15.46 -13.85
N ILE A 145 1.82 15.07 -15.08
CA ILE A 145 1.54 13.75 -15.63
C ILE A 145 2.83 13.23 -16.25
N VAL A 146 3.20 12.00 -15.93
CA VAL A 146 4.36 11.33 -16.50
C VAL A 146 3.99 9.95 -17.01
N ASP A 147 4.53 9.58 -18.18
CA ASP A 147 4.48 8.21 -18.67
C ASP A 147 5.49 7.37 -17.87
N VAL A 148 5.02 6.30 -17.23
CA VAL A 148 5.84 5.41 -16.42
C VAL A 148 6.93 4.75 -17.27
N GLY A 149 6.71 4.57 -18.57
CA GLY A 149 7.72 4.06 -19.50
C GLY A 149 8.90 5.01 -19.74
N ASP A 150 8.75 6.30 -19.45
CA ASP A 150 9.83 7.29 -19.57
C ASP A 150 10.70 7.34 -18.31
N LEU A 151 10.31 6.66 -17.22
CA LEU A 151 11.05 6.61 -15.97
C LEU A 151 12.09 5.48 -16.00
N GLU A 152 13.36 5.81 -15.76
CA GLU A 152 14.42 4.79 -15.66
C GLU A 152 14.25 3.87 -14.44
N SER A 153 13.78 4.43 -13.32
CA SER A 153 13.52 3.71 -12.08
C SER A 153 12.49 4.46 -11.22
N GLY A 154 11.94 3.80 -10.21
CA GLY A 154 11.13 4.45 -9.18
C GLY A 154 11.99 5.13 -8.10
N PRO A 155 11.36 5.75 -7.07
CA PRO A 155 12.06 6.58 -6.08
C PRO A 155 13.10 5.83 -5.23
N TYR A 156 12.98 4.49 -5.13
CA TYR A 156 13.95 3.66 -4.42
C TYR A 156 15.11 3.18 -5.30
N GLY A 157 15.18 3.60 -6.58
CA GLY A 157 16.24 3.20 -7.51
C GLY A 157 16.05 1.84 -8.19
N PHE A 158 14.82 1.30 -8.16
CA PHE A 158 14.46 0.01 -8.77
C PHE A 158 13.43 0.18 -9.89
N GLU A 159 13.44 -0.71 -10.87
CA GLU A 159 12.37 -0.84 -11.86
C GLU A 159 11.00 -0.93 -11.15
N THR A 160 10.02 -0.23 -11.70
CA THR A 160 8.70 -0.09 -11.09
C THR A 160 7.63 -0.18 -12.16
N TYR A 161 6.41 -0.53 -11.76
CA TYR A 161 5.23 -0.37 -12.59
C TYR A 161 4.28 0.63 -11.93
N ARG A 162 3.23 0.98 -12.66
CA ARG A 162 2.34 2.09 -12.33
C ARG A 162 1.69 2.00 -10.94
N GLN A 163 1.07 0.87 -10.59
CA GLN A 163 0.42 0.69 -9.28
C GLN A 163 1.42 0.62 -8.12
N GLU A 164 2.58 -0.02 -8.31
CA GLU A 164 3.67 -0.02 -7.34
C GLU A 164 4.21 1.38 -7.09
N LEU A 165 4.30 2.20 -8.15
CA LEU A 165 4.78 3.57 -8.07
C LEU A 165 3.83 4.47 -7.28
N GLU A 166 2.51 4.35 -7.46
CA GLU A 166 1.53 5.07 -6.63
C GLU A 166 1.74 4.76 -5.14
N ALA A 167 1.85 3.48 -4.77
CA ALA A 167 2.06 3.08 -3.39
C ALA A 167 3.38 3.62 -2.80
N LYS A 168 4.47 3.55 -3.57
CA LYS A 168 5.78 4.10 -3.17
C LYS A 168 5.68 5.60 -2.85
N LEU A 169 5.08 6.38 -3.76
CA LEU A 169 5.00 7.83 -3.60
C LEU A 169 4.02 8.25 -2.50
N VAL A 170 2.88 7.56 -2.36
CA VAL A 170 1.95 7.79 -1.25
C VAL A 170 2.63 7.55 0.10
N GLY A 171 3.41 6.47 0.23
CA GLY A 171 4.18 6.18 1.44
C GLY A 171 5.24 7.25 1.77
N LEU A 172 5.94 7.74 0.76
CA LEU A 172 6.94 8.80 0.90
C LEU A 172 6.35 10.15 1.31
N VAL A 173 5.21 10.54 0.71
CA VAL A 173 4.51 11.78 1.07
C VAL A 173 3.89 11.65 2.46
N HIS A 174 3.23 10.53 2.77
CA HIS A 174 2.60 10.31 4.07
C HIS A 174 3.59 10.22 5.24
N ALA A 175 4.85 9.88 4.99
CA ALA A 175 5.90 9.88 6.02
C ALA A 175 6.27 11.30 6.52
N GLN A 176 5.73 12.34 5.89
CA GLN A 176 6.02 13.74 6.19
C GLN A 176 4.80 14.38 6.89
N PRO A 177 4.86 14.66 8.21
CA PRO A 177 3.73 15.17 8.99
C PRO A 177 3.12 16.47 8.47
N GLU A 178 3.92 17.31 7.81
CA GLU A 178 3.47 18.57 7.22
C GLU A 178 2.40 18.40 6.12
N TYR A 179 2.29 17.20 5.53
CA TYR A 179 1.31 16.91 4.48
C TYR A 179 0.08 16.15 4.99
N GLU A 180 0.03 15.76 6.26
CA GLU A 180 -1.05 14.90 6.81
C GLU A 180 -2.46 15.49 6.58
N GLN A 181 -2.61 16.80 6.78
CA GLN A 181 -3.89 17.50 6.61
C GLN A 181 -4.18 17.96 5.17
N ILE A 182 -3.22 17.81 4.27
CA ILE A 182 -3.30 18.27 2.87
C ILE A 182 -3.51 17.08 1.93
N PHE A 183 -2.77 16.01 2.14
CA PHE A 183 -2.69 14.88 1.22
C PHE A 183 -3.98 14.06 1.22
N ALA A 184 -4.66 14.02 0.07
CA ALA A 184 -6.02 13.52 -0.07
C ALA A 184 -6.12 12.05 -0.50
N ASN A 185 -5.00 11.34 -0.56
CA ASN A 185 -4.96 9.91 -0.91
C ASN A 185 -5.75 9.07 0.09
N ARG A 186 -6.47 8.07 -0.42
CA ARG A 186 -7.33 7.17 0.37
C ARG A 186 -6.90 5.71 0.28
N GLU A 187 -5.97 5.43 -0.62
CA GLU A 187 -5.32 4.13 -0.82
C GLU A 187 -3.90 4.23 -0.30
N PHE A 188 -3.35 3.12 0.19
CA PHE A 188 -2.01 3.04 0.79
C PHE A 188 -1.77 3.95 2.02
N VAL A 189 -2.83 4.52 2.59
CA VAL A 189 -2.83 5.32 3.81
C VAL A 189 -3.44 4.50 4.97
N PRO A 190 -2.94 4.62 6.22
CA PRO A 190 -3.52 3.93 7.36
C PRO A 190 -5.00 4.26 7.59
N ASN A 191 -5.80 3.24 7.93
CA ASN A 191 -7.24 3.43 8.17
C ASN A 191 -7.59 4.44 9.26
N ARG A 192 -6.69 4.65 10.24
CA ARG A 192 -6.86 5.65 11.29
C ARG A 192 -7.01 7.06 10.71
N ILE A 193 -6.17 7.42 9.75
CA ILE A 193 -6.23 8.72 9.08
C ILE A 193 -7.57 8.87 8.34
N LEU A 194 -8.00 7.82 7.64
CA LEU A 194 -9.29 7.83 6.93
C LEU A 194 -10.48 8.00 7.88
N HIS A 195 -10.40 7.40 9.07
CA HIS A 195 -11.41 7.56 10.11
C HIS A 195 -11.43 8.97 10.68
N GLU A 196 -10.26 9.55 10.96
CA GLU A 196 -10.13 10.91 11.49
C GLU A 196 -10.60 11.96 10.48
N ILE A 197 -10.25 11.80 9.19
CA ILE A 197 -10.79 12.64 8.10
C ILE A 197 -12.32 12.56 8.06
N GLY A 198 -12.88 11.34 8.10
CA GLY A 198 -14.32 11.15 8.07
C GLY A 198 -15.06 11.73 9.28
N LYS A 199 -14.36 11.91 10.41
CA LYS A 199 -14.92 12.52 11.63
C LYS A 199 -14.83 14.05 11.61
N ALA A 200 -13.77 14.60 11.02
CA ALA A 200 -13.53 16.04 10.99
C ALA A 200 -14.21 16.73 9.80
N GLY A 201 -14.38 16.05 8.66
CA GLY A 201 -14.94 16.65 7.46
C GLY A 201 -14.10 17.83 6.96
N THR A 202 -14.74 18.96 6.67
CA THR A 202 -14.05 20.18 6.20
C THR A 202 -13.09 20.79 7.23
N GLU A 203 -13.26 20.48 8.52
CA GLU A 203 -12.35 20.93 9.59
C GLU A 203 -11.03 20.14 9.61
N TRP A 204 -10.90 19.05 8.83
CA TRP A 204 -9.66 18.29 8.70
C TRP A 204 -8.53 19.11 8.09
N VAL A 205 -8.86 19.86 7.03
CA VAL A 205 -7.90 20.72 6.33
C VAL A 205 -7.68 21.95 7.20
N ALA A 206 -6.43 22.46 7.27
CA ALA A 206 -6.13 23.69 8.00
C ALA A 206 -6.81 24.92 7.34
N ASP A 207 -7.05 25.97 8.12
CA ASP A 207 -7.65 27.22 7.63
C ASP A 207 -6.70 27.99 6.69
N GLU A 208 -5.39 27.91 6.92
CA GLU A 208 -4.35 28.48 6.07
C GLU A 208 -3.34 27.39 5.71
N ILE A 209 -3.05 27.24 4.42
CA ILE A 209 -2.00 26.36 3.92
C ILE A 209 -0.77 27.24 3.64
N THR A 210 0.06 27.44 4.65
CA THR A 210 1.33 28.18 4.55
C THR A 210 2.49 27.32 5.05
N ALA A 211 3.68 27.48 4.46
CA ALA A 211 4.86 26.68 4.81
C ALA A 211 5.56 27.07 6.13
N GLN A 212 4.97 27.93 6.96
CA GLN A 212 5.68 28.56 8.08
C GLN A 212 5.63 27.74 9.38
N ASP A 213 6.46 26.70 9.44
CA ASP A 213 7.39 26.38 10.55
C ASP A 213 8.10 25.03 10.29
N ARG A 214 8.71 24.90 9.11
CA ARG A 214 9.43 23.69 8.69
C ARG A 214 10.88 23.71 9.22
N GLN A 215 11.09 23.27 10.46
CA GLN A 215 12.44 22.96 10.94
C GLN A 215 12.82 21.54 10.51
N TRP A 216 13.83 21.43 9.66
CA TRP A 216 14.31 20.13 9.19
C TRP A 216 15.72 19.79 9.65
N PRO A 217 15.99 18.52 9.99
CA PRO A 217 17.33 18.02 10.15
C PRO A 217 18.04 18.01 8.79
N SER A 218 19.32 18.40 8.79
CA SER A 218 20.18 18.41 7.60
C SER A 218 20.29 17.02 6.96
N SER A 219 20.18 16.99 5.64
CA SER A 219 20.40 15.82 4.78
C SER A 219 21.76 15.16 5.07
N GLY A 220 21.72 13.89 5.47
CA GLY A 220 22.91 13.04 5.57
C GLY A 220 23.30 12.51 4.19
N GLU A 221 24.60 12.32 3.97
CA GLU A 221 25.14 11.76 2.73
C GLU A 221 24.55 10.36 2.45
N ASN A 222 24.02 10.20 1.23
CA ASN A 222 23.57 8.92 0.69
C ASN A 222 24.76 7.93 0.67
N THR A 223 24.66 6.88 1.46
CA THR A 223 25.60 5.76 1.35
C THR A 223 25.09 4.86 0.23
N SER A 224 25.85 4.78 -0.87
CA SER A 224 25.57 3.90 -1.99
C SER A 224 25.47 2.45 -1.48
N ALA A 225 24.25 1.94 -1.34
CA ALA A 225 24.02 0.52 -1.17
C ALA A 225 24.51 -0.21 -2.44
N ILE A 226 24.96 -1.45 -2.26
CA ILE A 226 25.26 -2.36 -3.37
C ILE A 226 23.98 -2.47 -4.21
N PRO A 227 24.06 -2.43 -5.56
CA PRO A 227 22.87 -2.55 -6.39
C PRO A 227 22.25 -3.93 -6.15
N MET A 228 21.14 -3.96 -5.43
CA MET A 228 20.25 -5.09 -5.32
C MET A 228 19.20 -5.00 -6.43
N THR A 229 18.68 -6.16 -6.84
CA THR A 229 17.46 -6.32 -7.64
C THR A 229 16.24 -6.38 -6.73
N LYS A 230 15.03 -6.22 -7.28
CA LYS A 230 13.80 -6.37 -6.48
C LYS A 230 13.66 -7.78 -5.90
N ALA A 231 14.09 -8.80 -6.64
CA ALA A 231 14.15 -10.17 -6.13
C ALA A 231 15.09 -10.32 -4.92
N GLU A 232 16.28 -9.73 -4.98
CA GLU A 232 17.21 -9.73 -3.83
C GLU A 232 16.64 -8.95 -2.63
N CYS A 233 15.89 -7.87 -2.86
CA CYS A 233 15.16 -7.18 -1.78
C CYS A 233 14.10 -8.08 -1.12
N TRP A 234 13.37 -8.87 -1.90
CA TRP A 234 12.44 -9.87 -1.35
C TRP A 234 13.18 -10.93 -0.52
N GLU A 235 14.25 -11.51 -1.06
CA GLU A 235 15.00 -12.57 -0.37
C GLU A 235 15.63 -12.06 0.94
N ALA A 236 16.21 -10.86 0.93
CA ALA A 236 16.77 -10.24 2.13
C ALA A 236 15.68 -9.97 3.19
N TRP A 237 14.52 -9.47 2.78
CA TRP A 237 13.40 -9.24 3.69
C TRP A 237 12.85 -10.57 4.24
N ALA A 238 12.70 -11.59 3.38
CA ALA A 238 12.25 -12.92 3.79
C ALA A 238 13.25 -13.60 4.74
N GLU A 239 14.55 -13.36 4.57
CA GLU A 239 15.59 -13.80 5.50
C GLU A 239 15.42 -13.16 6.88
N GLU A 240 15.26 -11.83 6.92
CA GLU A 240 15.16 -11.06 8.17
C GLU A 240 13.91 -11.40 8.99
N TYR A 241 12.78 -11.64 8.33
CA TYR A 241 11.48 -11.84 9.00
C TYR A 241 11.07 -13.32 9.06
N ILE A 242 10.80 -13.92 7.90
CA ILE A 242 10.18 -15.25 7.84
C ILE A 242 11.19 -16.34 8.22
N LEU A 243 12.38 -16.33 7.60
CA LEU A 243 13.39 -17.34 7.86
C LEU A 243 13.92 -17.25 9.29
N ALA A 244 14.13 -16.04 9.80
CA ALA A 244 14.50 -15.81 11.19
C ALA A 244 13.49 -16.42 12.17
N ASP A 245 12.18 -16.30 11.89
CA ASP A 245 11.12 -16.92 12.70
C ASP A 245 11.13 -18.45 12.59
N ILE A 246 11.30 -19.00 11.37
CA ILE A 246 11.42 -20.46 11.14
C ILE A 246 12.62 -21.04 11.92
N GLN A 247 13.74 -20.33 11.95
CA GLN A 247 14.98 -20.78 12.60
C GLN A 247 15.01 -20.44 14.10
N SER A 248 14.08 -19.62 14.59
CA SER A 248 13.98 -19.26 15.99
C SER A 248 13.45 -20.43 16.81
N GLY A 249 14.32 -21.06 17.61
CA GLY A 249 13.92 -22.17 18.49
C GLY A 249 12.87 -21.84 19.57
N GLY A 250 12.41 -20.58 19.65
CA GLY A 250 11.31 -20.14 20.51
C GLY A 250 9.98 -19.89 19.79
N GLN A 251 9.95 -19.94 18.45
CA GLN A 251 8.74 -19.80 17.65
C GLN A 251 8.32 -21.15 17.03
N SER A 252 7.01 -21.32 16.82
CA SER A 252 6.44 -22.55 16.23
C SER A 252 6.45 -22.55 14.69
N ASP A 253 7.27 -21.70 14.05
CA ASP A 253 7.30 -21.60 12.59
C ASP A 253 8.11 -22.74 11.95
N PRO A 254 7.76 -23.15 10.72
CA PRO A 254 6.63 -22.67 9.92
C PRO A 254 5.28 -23.23 10.42
N ILE A 255 4.23 -22.39 10.47
CA ILE A 255 2.91 -22.80 10.96
C ILE A 255 1.99 -23.20 9.79
N PRO A 256 1.48 -24.46 9.74
CA PRO A 256 0.50 -24.88 8.74
C PRO A 256 -0.75 -23.99 8.73
N LEU A 257 -1.18 -23.55 7.55
CA LEU A 257 -2.42 -22.78 7.42
C LEU A 257 -3.65 -23.63 7.74
N PHE A 258 -3.67 -24.87 7.26
CA PHE A 258 -4.82 -25.78 7.36
C PHE A 258 -4.59 -26.89 8.39
N ASP A 259 -5.66 -27.39 9.00
CA ASP A 259 -5.66 -28.68 9.69
C ASP A 259 -5.76 -29.80 8.63
N VAL A 260 -4.73 -30.64 8.57
CA VAL A 260 -4.57 -31.67 7.54
C VAL A 260 -4.39 -33.06 8.15
N THR A 261 -4.73 -34.09 7.38
CA THR A 261 -4.29 -35.46 7.67
C THR A 261 -2.83 -35.67 7.23
N ASP A 262 -2.25 -36.83 7.56
CA ASP A 262 -0.90 -37.23 7.13
C ASP A 262 -0.71 -37.21 5.59
N ASP A 263 -1.81 -37.35 4.83
CA ASP A 263 -1.84 -37.32 3.36
C ASP A 263 -2.18 -35.92 2.80
N LEU A 264 -2.03 -34.85 3.60
CA LEU A 264 -2.36 -33.46 3.24
C LEU A 264 -3.83 -33.20 2.86
N GLN A 265 -4.75 -34.08 3.25
CA GLN A 265 -6.18 -33.84 3.08
C GLN A 265 -6.64 -32.79 4.10
N VAL A 266 -7.10 -31.63 3.63
CA VAL A 266 -7.64 -30.57 4.50
C VAL A 266 -8.94 -31.02 5.15
N ARG A 267 -9.04 -30.86 6.46
CA ARG A 267 -10.25 -31.10 7.23
C ARG A 267 -11.26 -29.99 7.02
N THR A 268 -12.53 -30.32 7.26
CA THR A 268 -13.63 -29.37 7.21
C THR A 268 -14.49 -29.45 8.44
N ARG A 269 -15.06 -28.31 8.79
CA ARG A 269 -16.13 -28.22 9.78
C ARG A 269 -17.42 -28.85 9.26
N ASP A 270 -18.41 -29.00 10.14
CA ASP A 270 -19.72 -29.60 9.83
C ASP A 270 -20.48 -28.89 8.70
N ASP A 271 -20.21 -27.60 8.49
CA ASP A 271 -20.80 -26.78 7.43
C ASP A 271 -20.04 -26.85 6.09
N GLY A 272 -18.97 -27.65 6.01
CA GLY A 272 -18.13 -27.81 4.82
C GLY A 272 -16.99 -26.79 4.70
N THR A 273 -16.88 -25.83 5.60
CA THR A 273 -15.78 -24.84 5.59
C THR A 273 -14.44 -25.49 5.90
N LEU A 274 -13.39 -25.11 5.17
CA LEU A 274 -12.02 -25.55 5.42
C LEU A 274 -11.56 -25.17 6.83
N GLU A 275 -10.92 -26.11 7.51
CA GLU A 275 -10.44 -25.93 8.87
C GLU A 275 -9.00 -25.40 8.85
N ARG A 276 -8.79 -24.26 9.52
CA ARG A 276 -7.44 -23.74 9.80
C ARG A 276 -6.80 -24.55 10.92
N SER A 277 -5.47 -24.60 10.95
CA SER A 277 -4.78 -25.22 12.08
C SER A 277 -5.05 -24.46 13.39
N ALA A 278 -5.12 -25.16 14.51
CA ALA A 278 -5.27 -24.51 15.81
C ALA A 278 -4.07 -23.62 16.18
N GLU A 279 -2.88 -23.97 15.66
CA GLU A 279 -1.64 -23.22 15.86
C GLU A 279 -1.72 -21.86 15.17
N ILE A 280 -2.23 -21.79 13.92
CA ILE A 280 -2.36 -20.50 13.22
C ILE A 280 -3.43 -19.61 13.83
N ASP A 281 -4.56 -20.18 14.30
CA ASP A 281 -5.56 -19.43 15.04
C ASP A 281 -4.97 -18.83 16.33
N SER A 282 -4.09 -19.58 17.01
CA SER A 282 -3.38 -19.10 18.21
C SER A 282 -2.38 -17.99 17.87
N ARG A 283 -1.62 -18.13 16.77
CA ARG A 283 -0.68 -17.10 16.28
C ARG A 283 -1.41 -15.80 15.92
N ILE A 284 -2.51 -15.86 15.15
CA ILE A 284 -3.30 -14.68 14.78
C ILE A 284 -3.80 -13.95 16.02
N ARG A 285 -4.29 -14.67 17.04
CA ARG A 285 -4.72 -14.05 18.31
C ARG A 285 -3.57 -13.42 19.07
N ARG A 286 -2.42 -14.10 19.14
CA ARG A 286 -1.25 -13.61 19.87
C ARG A 286 -0.71 -12.32 19.24
N GLU A 287 -0.49 -12.31 17.93
CA GLU A 287 -0.03 -11.12 17.23
C GLU A 287 -1.11 -10.03 17.28
N GLY A 288 -2.39 -10.39 17.06
CA GLY A 288 -3.48 -9.41 17.07
C GLY A 288 -3.64 -8.69 18.41
N ARG A 289 -3.35 -9.35 19.54
CA ARG A 289 -3.34 -8.73 20.88
C ARG A 289 -2.23 -7.69 21.09
N ARG A 290 -1.24 -7.60 20.20
CA ARG A 290 -0.27 -6.49 20.20
C ARG A 290 -0.89 -5.21 19.60
N CYS A 291 -1.95 -5.34 18.81
CA CYS A 291 -2.65 -4.23 18.17
C CYS A 291 -3.86 -3.74 18.99
N VAL A 292 -4.50 -4.65 19.75
CA VAL A 292 -5.78 -4.38 20.44
C VAL A 292 -5.81 -4.95 21.85
N ASP A 293 -6.60 -4.31 22.71
CA ASP A 293 -6.93 -4.79 24.06
C ASP A 293 -8.46 -4.80 24.29
N SER A 294 -8.89 -5.00 25.54
CA SER A 294 -10.32 -5.03 25.89
C SER A 294 -11.03 -3.68 25.74
N ASP A 295 -10.28 -2.58 25.70
CA ASP A 295 -10.78 -1.21 25.56
C ASP A 295 -10.78 -0.74 24.09
N GLY A 296 -10.13 -1.48 23.18
CA GLY A 296 -10.19 -1.26 21.74
C GLY A 296 -8.81 -1.28 21.09
N ILE A 297 -8.48 -0.21 20.36
CA ILE A 297 -7.16 -0.06 19.74
C ILE A 297 -6.16 0.35 20.82
N CYS A 298 -5.02 -0.35 20.89
CA CYS A 298 -3.95 0.05 21.79
C CYS A 298 -3.27 1.32 21.24
N ALA A 299 -3.17 2.37 22.06
CA ALA A 299 -2.62 3.66 21.64
C ALA A 299 -1.16 3.58 21.17
N ASP A 300 -0.38 2.72 21.82
CA ASP A 300 1.03 2.42 21.50
C ASP A 300 1.18 1.04 20.83
N GLY A 301 0.07 0.49 20.32
CA GLY A 301 0.03 -0.83 19.71
C GLY A 301 0.48 -0.84 18.26
N ASP A 302 0.68 -2.05 17.76
CA ASP A 302 1.01 -2.28 16.35
C ASP A 302 -0.20 -1.96 15.44
N ASP A 303 0.05 -1.57 14.20
CA ASP A 303 -0.97 -1.05 13.26
C ASP A 303 -2.03 -2.09 12.87
N GLY A 304 -1.66 -3.36 12.97
CA GLY A 304 -2.43 -4.51 12.52
C GLY A 304 -1.51 -5.68 12.20
N LEU A 305 -2.00 -6.62 11.39
CA LEU A 305 -1.26 -7.81 11.00
C LEU A 305 -0.85 -7.73 9.53
N LEU A 306 0.44 -7.93 9.26
CA LEU A 306 0.94 -8.37 7.97
C LEU A 306 0.93 -9.89 7.94
N TYR A 307 0.53 -10.49 6.82
CA TYR A 307 0.55 -11.93 6.67
C TYR A 307 0.99 -12.36 5.28
N ILE A 308 1.67 -13.50 5.23
CA ILE A 308 2.21 -14.09 4.00
C ILE A 308 1.84 -15.56 3.99
N MET A 309 1.03 -15.95 3.02
CA MET A 309 0.80 -17.36 2.69
C MET A 309 1.96 -17.80 1.79
N TYR A 310 2.62 -18.89 2.16
CA TYR A 310 3.79 -19.39 1.44
C TYR A 310 3.87 -20.91 1.46
N GLN A 311 4.74 -21.42 0.61
CA GLN A 311 5.18 -22.82 0.59
C GLN A 311 6.71 -22.84 0.67
N LEU A 312 7.26 -23.97 1.08
CA LEU A 312 8.71 -24.17 1.19
C LEU A 312 9.18 -25.20 0.18
N ASP A 313 10.14 -24.84 -0.67
CA ASP A 313 10.74 -25.75 -1.65
C ASP A 313 11.64 -26.80 -0.97
N GLU A 314 12.27 -26.44 0.14
CA GLU A 314 13.08 -27.32 0.98
C GLU A 314 12.50 -27.45 2.41
N PRO A 315 12.78 -28.53 3.14
CA PRO A 315 12.35 -28.69 4.52
C PRO A 315 12.81 -27.53 5.41
N ALA A 316 11.99 -27.17 6.41
CA ALA A 316 12.21 -26.03 7.30
C ALA A 316 13.60 -26.03 7.98
N GLU A 317 14.15 -27.20 8.28
CA GLU A 317 15.45 -27.35 8.94
C GLU A 317 16.64 -26.97 8.05
N THR A 318 16.45 -26.97 6.73
CA THR A 318 17.48 -26.67 5.73
C THR A 318 17.12 -25.52 4.82
N ALA A 319 15.92 -24.97 4.96
CA ALA A 319 15.42 -23.87 4.15
C ALA A 319 16.31 -22.63 4.27
N THR A 320 16.45 -21.95 3.15
CA THR A 320 17.03 -20.62 2.98
C THR A 320 15.92 -19.64 2.59
N SER A 321 16.23 -18.35 2.48
CA SER A 321 15.24 -17.35 2.06
C SER A 321 14.73 -17.58 0.63
N ALA A 322 15.57 -18.13 -0.25
CA ALA A 322 15.20 -18.50 -1.61
C ALA A 322 14.19 -19.66 -1.68
N ASP A 323 14.10 -20.49 -0.64
CA ASP A 323 13.15 -21.61 -0.56
C ASP A 323 11.76 -21.15 -0.09
N ILE A 324 11.60 -19.89 0.31
CA ILE A 324 10.34 -19.30 0.75
C ILE A 324 9.58 -18.80 -0.48
N VAL A 325 8.67 -19.62 -1.00
CA VAL A 325 7.85 -19.31 -2.17
C VAL A 325 6.57 -18.57 -1.74
N PRO A 326 6.46 -17.24 -1.92
CA PRO A 326 5.25 -16.52 -1.58
C PRO A 326 4.10 -16.92 -2.50
N ARG A 327 2.95 -17.20 -1.89
CA ARG A 327 1.69 -17.45 -2.59
C ARG A 327 0.74 -16.28 -2.47
N TYR A 328 0.68 -15.60 -1.33
CA TYR A 328 -0.15 -14.41 -1.17
C TYR A 328 0.35 -13.52 -0.05
N ILE A 329 0.35 -12.21 -0.28
CA ILE A 329 0.70 -11.20 0.71
C ILE A 329 -0.54 -10.36 0.98
N GLY A 330 -0.84 -10.11 2.24
CA GLY A 330 -1.93 -9.22 2.59
C GLY A 330 -1.85 -8.63 3.98
N LYS A 331 -2.75 -7.69 4.26
CA LYS A 331 -2.84 -7.03 5.57
C LYS A 331 -4.24 -7.06 6.19
N ALA A 332 -4.26 -6.99 7.51
CA ALA A 332 -5.45 -6.69 8.31
C ALA A 332 -5.14 -5.57 9.29
N GLU A 333 -5.71 -4.37 9.08
CA GLU A 333 -5.53 -3.25 10.00
C GLU A 333 -6.44 -3.39 11.22
N ALA A 334 -5.88 -3.09 12.40
CA ALA A 334 -6.62 -3.05 13.65
C ALA A 334 -7.62 -1.90 13.66
N TYR A 335 -7.21 -0.75 13.11
CA TYR A 335 -8.10 0.38 12.91
C TYR A 335 -9.06 0.14 11.75
N GLY A 336 -10.35 0.37 11.95
CA GLY A 336 -11.36 0.25 10.91
C GLY A 336 -11.59 1.57 10.17
N LYS A 337 -11.98 1.49 8.90
CA LYS A 337 -12.38 2.68 8.13
C LYS A 337 -13.61 3.36 8.76
N LYS A 338 -14.67 2.58 9.02
CA LYS A 338 -15.98 3.08 9.52
C LYS A 338 -16.09 3.18 11.04
N ARG A 339 -15.27 2.44 11.78
CA ARG A 339 -15.28 2.34 13.24
C ARG A 339 -13.84 2.28 13.68
N GLU A 340 -13.55 2.87 14.83
CA GLU A 340 -12.21 2.83 15.43
C GLU A 340 -11.66 1.40 15.48
N LEU A 341 -12.40 0.47 16.10
CA LEU A 341 -12.04 -0.95 16.06
C LEU A 341 -12.57 -1.67 14.80
N SER A 342 -11.65 -2.26 14.04
CA SER A 342 -11.93 -3.08 12.86
C SER A 342 -12.67 -4.37 13.22
N ALA A 343 -13.66 -4.75 12.39
CA ALA A 343 -14.38 -6.01 12.56
C ALA A 343 -13.45 -7.25 12.50
N ASN A 344 -12.27 -7.11 11.88
CA ASN A 344 -11.25 -8.15 11.83
C ASN A 344 -10.60 -8.44 13.19
N PHE A 345 -10.65 -7.49 14.12
CA PHE A 345 -10.00 -7.57 15.44
C PHE A 345 -10.99 -7.63 16.60
N THR A 346 -12.29 -7.42 16.38
CA THR A 346 -13.33 -7.47 17.42
C THR A 346 -13.25 -8.74 18.28
N GLU A 347 -13.14 -9.91 17.67
CA GLU A 347 -13.11 -11.18 18.42
C GLU A 347 -11.78 -11.39 19.17
N ILE A 348 -10.69 -10.76 18.69
CA ILE A 348 -9.37 -10.80 19.33
C ILE A 348 -9.38 -9.87 20.55
N ALA A 349 -9.85 -8.62 20.39
CA ALA A 349 -9.95 -7.60 21.42
C ALA A 349 -10.78 -8.06 22.63
N TYR A 350 -11.94 -8.69 22.36
CA TYR A 350 -12.86 -9.15 23.39
C TYR A 350 -12.64 -10.60 23.83
N GLU A 351 -11.54 -11.23 23.39
CA GLU A 351 -11.17 -12.61 23.72
C GLU A 351 -12.30 -13.64 23.49
N ARG A 352 -12.95 -13.54 22.33
CA ARG A 352 -14.06 -14.41 21.94
C ARG A 352 -13.61 -15.46 20.93
N ASP A 353 -14.28 -16.60 20.94
CA ASP A 353 -13.95 -17.73 20.07
C ASP A 353 -14.43 -17.55 18.62
N GLY A 354 -15.16 -16.48 18.31
CA GLY A 354 -15.67 -16.22 16.96
C GLY A 354 -14.54 -16.03 15.94
N THR A 355 -14.67 -16.67 14.77
CA THR A 355 -13.69 -16.56 13.68
C THR A 355 -14.27 -16.03 12.36
N ARG A 356 -15.39 -15.30 12.42
CA ARG A 356 -16.08 -14.86 11.19
C ARG A 356 -15.24 -13.96 10.30
N SER A 357 -14.64 -12.89 10.85
CA SER A 357 -13.80 -11.92 10.11
C SER A 357 -12.31 -12.13 10.35
N PHE A 358 -11.94 -12.35 11.61
CA PHE A 358 -10.67 -12.88 12.10
C PHE A 358 -9.44 -12.53 11.24
N ALA A 359 -8.98 -11.28 11.36
CA ALA A 359 -7.79 -10.79 10.65
C ALA A 359 -7.77 -11.10 9.13
N ARG A 360 -8.91 -11.00 8.43
CA ARG A 360 -9.12 -11.42 7.02
C ARG A 360 -9.11 -12.92 6.75
N TRP A 361 -8.66 -13.75 7.69
CA TRP A 361 -8.60 -15.21 7.57
C TRP A 361 -9.84 -15.93 8.08
N GLY A 362 -10.93 -15.19 8.31
CA GLY A 362 -12.16 -15.73 8.85
C GLY A 362 -12.91 -16.69 7.93
N ASP A 363 -13.87 -17.40 8.53
CA ASP A 363 -14.74 -18.40 7.88
C ASP A 363 -15.98 -17.80 7.19
N GLY A 364 -16.23 -16.49 7.34
CA GLY A 364 -17.36 -15.85 6.66
C GLY A 364 -17.14 -15.68 5.15
N ASN A 365 -18.24 -15.62 4.40
CA ASN A 365 -18.31 -15.61 2.91
C ASN A 365 -17.61 -14.45 2.17
N TYR A 366 -16.93 -13.56 2.89
CA TYR A 366 -16.20 -12.40 2.37
C TYR A 366 -14.76 -12.32 2.90
N TRP A 367 -14.25 -13.43 3.45
CA TRP A 367 -12.94 -13.55 4.06
C TRP A 367 -12.24 -14.78 3.50
N HIS A 368 -10.92 -14.86 3.67
CA HIS A 368 -10.10 -15.73 2.83
C HIS A 368 -10.49 -17.21 2.89
N ILE A 369 -10.75 -17.75 4.09
CA ILE A 369 -11.11 -19.16 4.26
C ILE A 369 -12.54 -19.44 3.78
N GLY A 370 -13.49 -18.55 4.08
CA GLY A 370 -14.87 -18.70 3.61
C GLY A 370 -14.99 -18.64 2.09
N GLU A 371 -14.31 -17.69 1.44
CA GLU A 371 -14.26 -17.58 -0.02
C GLU A 371 -13.55 -18.77 -0.67
N LEU A 372 -12.44 -19.25 -0.09
CA LEU A 372 -11.72 -20.40 -0.62
C LEU A 372 -12.56 -21.69 -0.50
N SER A 373 -13.30 -21.85 0.61
CA SER A 373 -14.18 -22.99 0.81
C SER A 373 -15.30 -23.03 -0.23
N GLN A 374 -15.90 -21.88 -0.54
CA GLN A 374 -16.94 -21.77 -1.59
C GLN A 374 -16.39 -22.01 -2.99
N ALA A 375 -15.16 -21.56 -3.26
CA ALA A 375 -14.49 -21.85 -4.53
C ALA A 375 -14.25 -23.35 -4.70
N LEU A 376 -13.82 -24.04 -3.64
CA LEU A 376 -13.59 -25.47 -3.67
C LEU A 376 -14.87 -26.30 -3.88
N THR A 377 -16.04 -25.79 -3.47
CA THR A 377 -17.34 -26.42 -3.73
C THR A 377 -17.95 -26.03 -5.08
N GLY A 378 -17.34 -25.09 -5.81
CA GLY A 378 -17.85 -24.56 -7.08
C GLY A 378 -18.98 -23.55 -6.94
N ASP A 379 -19.22 -23.02 -5.74
CA ASP A 379 -20.28 -22.02 -5.47
C ASP A 379 -19.80 -20.57 -5.73
N ASP A 380 -18.49 -20.36 -5.89
CA ASP A 380 -17.87 -19.05 -6.10
C ASP A 380 -16.61 -19.16 -6.98
N GLU A 381 -16.37 -18.19 -7.86
CA GLU A 381 -15.20 -18.20 -8.76
C GLU A 381 -14.07 -17.25 -8.27
N ARG A 382 -14.33 -16.39 -7.28
CA ARG A 382 -13.39 -15.35 -6.81
C ARG A 382 -12.01 -15.91 -6.45
N LYS A 383 -11.97 -17.07 -5.77
CA LYS A 383 -10.74 -17.76 -5.35
C LYS A 383 -10.43 -19.03 -6.13
N GLN A 384 -11.00 -19.21 -7.31
CA GLN A 384 -10.73 -20.39 -8.13
C GLN A 384 -9.23 -20.57 -8.46
N HIS A 385 -8.54 -19.47 -8.79
CA HIS A 385 -7.08 -19.47 -8.96
C HIS A 385 -6.27 -19.91 -7.72
N TRP A 386 -6.80 -19.73 -6.49
CA TRP A 386 -6.15 -20.30 -5.28
C TRP A 386 -6.41 -21.79 -5.18
N VAL A 387 -7.61 -22.24 -5.55
CA VAL A 387 -7.92 -23.67 -5.59
C VAL A 387 -6.95 -24.39 -6.53
N GLU A 388 -6.80 -23.87 -7.75
CA GLU A 388 -5.91 -24.41 -8.78
C GLU A 388 -4.43 -24.42 -8.36
N ALA A 389 -3.99 -23.42 -7.59
CA ALA A 389 -2.61 -23.31 -7.14
C ALA A 389 -2.28 -24.18 -5.92
N LEU A 390 -3.24 -24.39 -5.00
CA LEU A 390 -2.99 -24.98 -3.69
C LEU A 390 -3.45 -26.44 -3.57
N PHE A 391 -4.42 -26.87 -4.38
CA PHE A 391 -5.06 -28.17 -4.24
C PHE A 391 -4.85 -29.06 -5.46
N GLU A 392 -4.82 -30.36 -5.23
CA GLU A 392 -4.92 -31.35 -6.29
C GLU A 392 -6.28 -31.24 -7.01
N PRO A 393 -6.34 -31.48 -8.34
CA PRO A 393 -7.57 -31.36 -9.11
C PRO A 393 -8.73 -32.19 -8.52
N ASP A 394 -9.92 -31.57 -8.47
CA ASP A 394 -11.16 -32.18 -7.95
C ASP A 394 -11.03 -32.74 -6.51
N SER A 395 -10.12 -32.18 -5.70
CA SER A 395 -9.83 -32.65 -4.35
C SER A 395 -9.72 -31.50 -3.34
N ARG A 396 -9.74 -31.87 -2.05
CA ARG A 396 -9.35 -30.99 -0.92
C ARG A 396 -7.98 -31.38 -0.35
N THR A 397 -7.19 -32.13 -1.12
CA THR A 397 -5.80 -32.47 -0.80
C THR A 397 -4.92 -31.35 -1.29
N LEU A 398 -4.04 -30.83 -0.43
CA LEU A 398 -3.06 -29.85 -0.86
C LEU A 398 -2.02 -30.50 -1.77
N SER A 399 -1.61 -29.79 -2.82
CA SER A 399 -0.49 -30.21 -3.67
C SER A 399 0.85 -30.17 -2.92
N GLN A 400 0.95 -29.26 -1.95
CA GLN A 400 2.08 -29.10 -1.04
C GLN A 400 1.62 -28.42 0.25
N GLN A 401 2.28 -28.74 1.37
CA GLN A 401 1.99 -28.11 2.65
C GLN A 401 2.05 -26.59 2.53
N THR A 402 0.95 -25.93 2.89
CA THR A 402 0.82 -24.47 2.83
C THR A 402 0.92 -23.90 4.24
N TYR A 403 1.70 -22.84 4.39
CA TYR A 403 1.99 -22.18 5.65
C TYR A 403 1.44 -20.75 5.63
N LEU A 404 1.24 -20.18 6.83
CA LEU A 404 0.90 -18.78 7.00
C LEU A 404 1.81 -18.13 8.03
N TRP A 405 2.62 -17.18 7.58
CA TRP A 405 3.37 -16.29 8.46
C TRP A 405 2.51 -15.08 8.81
N VAL A 406 2.49 -14.69 10.09
CA VAL A 406 1.68 -13.58 10.60
C VAL A 406 2.52 -12.80 11.60
N HIS A 407 2.57 -11.48 11.41
CA HIS A 407 3.34 -10.57 12.24
C HIS A 407 2.55 -9.30 12.53
N ALA A 408 2.55 -8.88 13.79
CA ALA A 408 1.99 -7.59 14.16
C ALA A 408 2.97 -6.47 13.77
N TRP A 409 2.50 -5.57 12.91
CA TRP A 409 3.34 -4.62 12.21
C TRP A 409 3.51 -3.31 12.98
N ASN A 410 4.74 -2.99 13.33
CA ASN A 410 5.14 -1.77 13.99
C ASN A 410 5.77 -0.79 12.99
N ARG A 411 5.07 0.30 12.66
CA ARG A 411 5.51 1.28 11.66
C ARG A 411 6.88 1.94 11.91
N THR A 412 7.40 1.88 13.15
CA THR A 412 8.68 2.48 13.52
C THR A 412 9.82 1.47 13.66
N ALA A 413 9.50 0.22 14.01
CA ALA A 413 10.49 -0.81 14.26
C ALA A 413 10.66 -1.76 13.05
N ASP A 414 9.59 -2.01 12.29
CA ASP A 414 9.63 -2.90 11.15
C ASP A 414 9.99 -2.15 9.85
N SER A 415 10.72 -2.85 8.98
CA SER A 415 11.28 -2.30 7.76
C SER A 415 10.60 -2.84 6.50
N SER A 416 10.39 -1.96 5.53
CA SER A 416 10.00 -2.31 4.16
C SER A 416 11.09 -3.15 3.47
N PRO A 417 10.79 -3.82 2.34
CA PRO A 417 11.80 -4.53 1.56
C PRO A 417 12.91 -3.62 0.99
N TYR A 418 12.76 -2.29 1.08
CA TYR A 418 13.78 -1.31 0.68
C TYR A 418 14.57 -0.75 1.87
N GLY A 419 14.47 -1.37 3.06
CA GLY A 419 15.28 -1.02 4.23
C GLY A 419 14.89 0.29 4.92
N THR A 420 13.67 0.79 4.70
CA THR A 420 13.13 1.97 5.40
C THR A 420 11.90 1.60 6.23
N PRO A 421 11.66 2.25 7.39
CA PRO A 421 10.43 2.03 8.17
C PRO A 421 9.19 2.36 7.32
N ALA A 422 8.15 1.53 7.39
CA ALA A 422 6.93 1.71 6.59
C ALA A 422 5.67 1.45 7.42
N THR A 423 4.58 2.12 7.06
CA THR A 423 3.27 1.79 7.67
C THR A 423 2.76 0.45 7.15
N LEU A 424 1.84 -0.19 7.87
CA LEU A 424 1.22 -1.43 7.38
C LEU A 424 0.51 -1.25 6.01
N ALA A 425 -0.07 -0.07 5.77
CA ALA A 425 -0.74 0.25 4.51
C ALA A 425 0.23 0.40 3.33
N GLU A 426 1.47 0.80 3.62
CA GLU A 426 2.53 0.99 2.65
C GLU A 426 3.31 -0.30 2.38
N VAL A 427 3.64 -1.09 3.41
CA VAL A 427 4.54 -2.24 3.20
C VAL A 427 3.92 -3.35 2.36
N GLU A 428 2.59 -3.55 2.42
CA GLU A 428 1.88 -4.58 1.65
C GLU A 428 2.15 -4.46 0.13
N PRO A 429 1.85 -3.34 -0.54
CA PRO A 429 2.13 -3.19 -1.98
C PRO A 429 3.62 -3.23 -2.32
N LEU A 430 4.51 -2.76 -1.44
CA LEU A 430 5.97 -2.85 -1.68
C LEU A 430 6.44 -4.30 -1.70
N LEU A 431 5.98 -5.12 -0.75
CA LEU A 431 6.29 -6.54 -0.70
C LEU A 431 5.67 -7.30 -1.87
N ILE A 432 4.45 -6.95 -2.29
CA ILE A 432 3.85 -7.51 -3.51
C ILE A 432 4.73 -7.20 -4.72
N GLY A 433 5.23 -5.98 -4.85
CA GLY A 433 6.13 -5.57 -5.94
C GLY A 433 7.44 -6.37 -5.99
N THR A 434 8.09 -6.58 -4.84
CA THR A 434 9.33 -7.37 -4.78
C THR A 434 9.10 -8.87 -4.92
N ALA A 435 8.05 -9.41 -4.30
CA ALA A 435 7.67 -10.82 -4.42
C ALA A 435 7.23 -11.18 -5.84
N TYR A 436 6.54 -10.27 -6.54
CA TYR A 436 6.16 -10.48 -7.93
C TYR A 436 7.37 -10.56 -8.86
N ASP A 437 8.41 -9.75 -8.62
CA ASP A 437 9.65 -9.82 -9.39
C ASP A 437 10.41 -11.14 -9.15
N ALA A 438 10.44 -11.62 -7.90
CA ALA A 438 11.08 -12.87 -7.54
C ALA A 438 10.28 -14.12 -7.99
N TYR A 439 8.96 -14.10 -7.86
CA TYR A 439 8.08 -15.27 -8.04
C TYR A 439 6.81 -14.96 -8.87
N PRO A 440 6.95 -14.45 -10.11
CA PRO A 440 5.82 -13.97 -10.92
C PRO A 440 4.79 -15.06 -11.24
N ALA A 441 5.24 -16.32 -11.35
CA ALA A 441 4.36 -17.45 -11.66
C ALA A 441 3.65 -18.06 -10.43
N SER A 442 4.12 -17.74 -9.22
CA SER A 442 3.66 -18.36 -7.97
C SER A 442 2.79 -17.44 -7.12
N LEU A 443 2.95 -16.12 -7.25
CA LEU A 443 2.21 -15.14 -6.48
C LEU A 443 0.76 -15.02 -6.95
N LEU A 444 -0.19 -15.11 -6.01
CA LEU A 444 -1.64 -15.14 -6.26
C LEU A 444 -2.33 -13.81 -5.95
N ASN A 445 -1.57 -12.75 -5.68
CA ASN A 445 -2.12 -11.40 -5.58
C ASN A 445 -2.65 -10.97 -6.95
N LYS A 446 -3.96 -10.74 -7.06
CA LYS A 446 -4.60 -10.20 -8.28
C LYS A 446 -4.70 -8.67 -8.29
N SER A 447 -4.80 -8.06 -7.12
CA SER A 447 -4.85 -6.61 -6.93
C SER A 447 -3.47 -6.10 -6.53
N GLY A 448 -3.02 -5.01 -7.17
CA GLY A 448 -1.68 -4.45 -6.93
C GLY A 448 -0.60 -5.00 -7.86
N THR A 449 -0.93 -5.93 -8.75
CA THR A 449 -0.09 -6.39 -9.88
C THR A 449 -0.80 -6.03 -11.18
N PRO A 450 -0.12 -5.51 -12.22
CA PRO A 450 -0.77 -5.20 -13.49
C PRO A 450 -1.34 -6.47 -14.16
N ASP A 451 -2.51 -6.36 -14.80
CA ASP A 451 -3.09 -7.45 -15.62
C ASP A 451 -2.16 -7.86 -16.78
N ASP A 452 -1.30 -6.93 -17.24
CA ASP A 452 -0.32 -7.07 -18.33
C ASP A 452 1.13 -6.92 -17.84
N ALA A 453 1.40 -7.19 -16.56
CA ALA A 453 2.74 -7.03 -16.00
C ALA A 453 3.74 -7.84 -16.84
N PRO A 454 4.85 -7.24 -17.32
CA PRO A 454 5.72 -7.86 -18.31
C PRO A 454 6.18 -9.20 -17.78
N THR A 455 5.62 -10.28 -18.32
CA THR A 455 6.20 -11.59 -18.17
C THR A 455 7.55 -11.44 -18.86
N LYS A 456 8.66 -11.50 -18.11
CA LYS A 456 9.99 -11.68 -18.70
C LYS A 456 9.92 -13.00 -19.47
N MET A 457 9.48 -12.95 -20.72
CA MET A 457 9.74 -14.02 -21.65
C MET A 457 11.25 -14.04 -21.76
N GLU A 458 11.86 -15.10 -21.23
CA GLU A 458 13.28 -15.38 -21.40
C GLU A 458 13.61 -15.10 -22.86
N THR A 459 14.48 -14.12 -23.08
CA THR A 459 15.02 -13.90 -24.41
C THR A 459 15.75 -15.20 -24.76
N PRO A 460 15.34 -15.96 -25.79
CA PRO A 460 16.00 -17.20 -26.09
C PRO A 460 17.47 -16.89 -26.34
N ALA A 461 18.34 -17.49 -25.53
CA ALA A 461 19.77 -17.40 -25.68
C ALA A 461 20.09 -17.65 -27.16
N SER A 462 20.66 -16.64 -27.82
CA SER A 462 21.15 -16.78 -29.18
C SER A 462 22.15 -17.93 -29.18
N ALA A 463 21.76 -19.05 -29.79
CA ALA A 463 22.68 -20.12 -30.11
C ALA A 463 23.67 -19.60 -31.17
N ASP A 464 24.95 -19.79 -30.89
CA ASP A 464 26.08 -19.58 -31.80
C ASP A 464 25.88 -20.24 -33.17
#